data_AF-A0A5D8YP40-F1
#
_entry.id   AF-A0A5D8YP40-F1
#
_cell.length_a   1.000
_cell.length_b   1.000
_cell.length_c   1.000
_cell.angle_alpha   90.00
_cell.angle_beta   90.00
_cell.angle_gamma   90.00
#
_symmetry.space_group_name_H-M   'P 1'
#
loop_
_entity.id
_entity.type
_entity.pdbx_description
1 polymer ?
#
loop_
_entity_poly.entity_id
_entity_poly.type
_entity_poly.pdbx_seq_one_letter_code
_entity_poly.pdbx_strand_id
1 'polypeptide(L)' 'MAKRKYTRWGEEAKRYECTKKKCKWQGRDEEKAHKRINEYQTDHVCPKCGNNEFHGLLE' A
#
# COMPACT_ATOMS: atom_id res chain seq x y z
N MET A 1 11.87 9.31 -22.20
CA MET A 1 12.37 8.41 -21.14
C MET A 1 11.17 7.78 -20.44
N ALA A 2 11.09 6.46 -20.33
CA ALA A 2 9.99 5.83 -19.60
C ALA A 2 10.17 6.07 -18.10
N LYS A 3 9.25 6.82 -17.49
CA LYS A 3 9.23 6.99 -16.02
C LYS A 3 8.83 5.65 -15.38
N ARG A 4 9.59 5.20 -14.39
CA ARG A 4 9.27 3.99 -13.62
C ARG A 4 8.17 4.35 -12.62
N LYS A 5 7.16 3.50 -12.51
CA LYS A 5 6.01 3.71 -11.61
C LYS A 5 6.29 3.24 -10.17
N TYR A 6 6.97 2.10 -10.03
CA TYR A 6 7.15 1.41 -8.75
C TYR A 6 8.55 1.62 -8.16
N THR A 7 8.64 1.59 -6.83
CA THR A 7 9.90 1.69 -6.07
C THR A 7 10.74 0.41 -6.19
N ARG A 8 12.05 0.54 -6.01
CA ARG A 8 12.98 -0.60 -5.85
C ARG A 8 13.55 -0.65 -4.42
N TRP A 9 14.36 -1.67 -4.19
CA TRP A 9 15.08 -1.86 -2.94
C TRP A 9 15.88 -0.60 -2.55
N GLY A 10 15.63 -0.08 -1.35
CA GLY A 10 16.28 1.12 -0.82
C GLY A 10 15.62 2.45 -1.24
N GLU A 11 14.53 2.44 -2.02
CA GLU A 11 13.78 3.65 -2.36
C GLU A 11 12.56 3.82 -1.45
N GLU A 12 12.31 5.06 -1.03
CA GLU A 12 11.12 5.41 -0.25
C GLU A 12 9.90 5.57 -1.16
N ALA A 13 8.79 4.92 -0.79
CA ALA A 13 7.54 5.02 -1.52
C ALA A 13 6.80 6.30 -1.14
N LYS A 14 6.42 7.11 -2.14
CA LYS A 14 5.58 8.30 -1.91
C LYS A 14 4.11 7.95 -1.78
N ARG A 15 3.68 6.89 -2.45
CA ARG A 15 2.32 6.33 -2.41
C ARG A 15 2.37 4.82 -2.41
N TYR A 16 1.25 4.20 -2.11
CA TYR A 16 1.05 2.76 -2.07
C TYR A 16 -0.13 2.39 -2.94
N GLU A 17 0.06 1.38 -3.80
CA GLU A 17 -0.98 0.77 -4.61
C GLU A 17 -1.38 -0.58 -4.02
N CYS A 18 -2.67 -0.82 -3.78
CA CYS A 18 -3.15 -2.13 -3.37
C CYS A 18 -2.91 -3.17 -4.46
N THR A 19 -2.26 -4.29 -4.14
CA THR A 19 -1.93 -5.35 -5.11
C THR A 19 -3.16 -6.11 -5.62
N LYS A 20 -4.30 -6.01 -4.92
CA LYS A 20 -5.54 -6.65 -5.32
C LYS A 20 -6.06 -6.03 -6.63
N LYS A 21 -5.97 -6.81 -7.72
CA LYS A 21 -6.33 -6.41 -9.11
C LYS A 21 -7.67 -5.70 -9.26
N LYS A 22 -8.67 -6.06 -8.44
CA LYS A 22 -10.03 -5.49 -8.47
C LYS A 22 -10.16 -4.17 -7.69
N CYS A 23 -9.27 -3.90 -6.74
CA CYS A 23 -9.36 -2.72 -5.88
C CYS A 23 -8.61 -1.53 -6.48
N LYS A 24 -7.35 -1.73 -6.90
CA LYS A 24 -6.48 -0.68 -7.46
C LYS A 24 -6.45 0.61 -6.64
N TRP A 25 -6.66 0.52 -5.33
CA TRP A 25 -6.56 1.68 -4.44
C TRP A 25 -5.14 2.23 -4.46
N GLN A 26 -5.00 3.55 -4.50
CA GLN A 26 -3.74 4.25 -4.41
C GLN A 26 -3.86 5.38 -3.39
N GLY A 27 -2.95 5.44 -2.42
CA GLY A 27 -2.95 6.45 -1.36
C GLY A 27 -1.61 6.53 -0.67
N ARG A 28 -1.46 7.47 0.26
CA ARG A 28 -0.29 7.58 1.14
C ARG A 28 -0.34 6.54 2.25
N ASP A 29 0.77 6.41 2.99
CA ASP A 29 0.84 5.49 4.13
C ASP A 29 -0.21 5.82 5.21
N GLU A 30 -0.40 7.12 5.50
CA GLU A 30 -1.40 7.64 6.44
C GLU A 30 -2.85 7.32 6.06
N GLU A 31 -3.12 7.05 4.78
CA GLU A 31 -4.46 6.72 4.29
C GLU A 31 -4.77 5.21 4.38
N LYS A 32 -3.80 4.39 4.81
CA LYS A 32 -4.03 2.96 5.05
C LYS A 32 -4.93 2.77 6.25
N ALA A 33 -5.92 1.88 6.12
CA ALA A 33 -6.70 1.46 7.26
C ALA A 33 -5.88 0.51 8.13
N HIS A 34 -6.34 0.31 9.37
CA HIS A 34 -5.73 -0.60 10.31
C HIS A 34 -6.71 -1.71 10.63
N LYS A 35 -6.22 -2.96 10.66
CA LYS A 35 -7.01 -4.11 11.09
C LYS A 35 -6.31 -4.80 12.24
N ARG A 36 -6.97 -4.83 13.40
CA ARG A 36 -6.51 -5.59 14.56
C ARG A 36 -6.55 -7.08 14.22
N ILE A 37 -5.41 -7.76 14.35
CA ILE A 37 -5.29 -9.20 14.12
C ILE A 37 -5.40 -9.94 15.45
N ASN A 38 -4.74 -9.42 16.49
CA ASN A 38 -4.83 -9.93 17.86
C ASN A 38 -4.67 -8.80 18.87
N GLU A 39 -4.54 -9.13 20.15
CA GLU A 39 -4.48 -8.12 21.20
C GLU A 39 -3.24 -7.20 21.09
N TYR A 40 -2.14 -7.69 20.49
CA TYR A 40 -0.85 -7.00 20.37
C TYR A 40 -0.49 -6.56 18.94
N GLN A 41 -1.18 -7.05 17.91
CA GLN A 41 -0.83 -6.85 16.51
C GLN A 41 -1.96 -6.21 15.73
N THR A 42 -1.57 -5.18 14.98
CA THR A 42 -2.43 -4.46 14.03
C THR A 42 -1.71 -4.39 12.70
N ASP A 43 -2.37 -4.84 11.64
CA ASP A 43 -1.85 -4.80 10.28
C ASP A 43 -2.37 -3.57 9.55
N HIS A 44 -1.57 -3.03 8.64
CA HIS A 44 -2.05 -2.04 7.67
C HIS A 44 -2.81 -2.74 6.55
N VAL A 45 -4.04 -2.31 6.30
CA VAL A 45 -4.92 -2.87 5.28
C VAL A 45 -5.48 -1.80 4.37
N CYS A 46 -5.80 -2.22 3.15
CA CYS A 46 -6.40 -1.36 2.14
C CYS A 46 -7.81 -0.96 2.62
N PRO A 47 -8.12 0.34 2.72
CA PRO A 47 -9.42 0.81 3.22
C PRO A 47 -10.59 0.37 2.33
N LYS A 48 -10.33 0.07 1.05
CA LYS A 48 -11.37 -0.33 0.10
C LYS A 48 -11.67 -1.83 0.05
N CYS A 49 -10.69 -2.68 0.36
CA CYS A 49 -10.85 -4.13 0.13
C CYS A 49 -10.25 -5.04 1.20
N GLY A 50 -9.65 -4.46 2.26
CA GLY A 50 -9.08 -5.18 3.39
C GLY A 50 -7.78 -5.95 3.08
N ASN A 51 -7.19 -5.76 1.90
CA ASN A 51 -5.92 -6.41 1.52
C ASN A 51 -4.74 -5.77 2.27
N ASN A 52 -3.81 -6.55 2.80
CA ASN A 52 -2.63 -6.04 3.49
C ASN A 52 -1.38 -5.94 2.61
N GLU A 53 -1.43 -6.40 1.36
CA GLU A 53 -0.32 -6.24 0.42
C GLU A 53 -0.46 -4.96 -0.44
N PHE A 54 0.69 -4.27 -0.60
CA PHE A 54 0.81 -3.03 -1.37
C PHE A 54 2.10 -2.97 -2.21
N HIS A 55 2.07 -2.27 -3.34
CA HIS A 55 3.25 -1.86 -4.10
C HIS A 55 3.59 -0.40 -3.80
N GLY A 56 4.87 -0.10 -3.55
CA GLY A 56 5.35 1.27 -3.42
C GLY A 56 5.37 1.98 -4.77
N LEU A 57 4.88 3.20 -4.81
CA LEU A 57 4.84 4.09 -5.98
C LEU A 57 5.78 5.28 -5.75
N LEU A 58 6.46 5.71 -6.82
CA LEU A 58 7.36 6.86 -6.80
C LEU A 58 6.65 8.20 -7.01
N GLU A 59 5.42 8.21 -7.55
CA GLU A 59 4.59 9.39 -7.85
C GLU A 59 3.09 9.04 -7.89
#